data_AF-A0A3N5P9H4-F1
#
_entry.id   AF-A0A3N5P9H4-F1
#
_cell.length_a   1.000
_cell.length_b   1.000
_cell.length_c   1.000
_cell.angle_alpha   90.00
_cell.angle_beta   90.00
_cell.angle_gamma   90.00
#
_symmetry.space_group_name_H-M   'P 1'
#
loop_
_entity.id
_entity.type
_entity.pdbx_description
1 polymer ?
#
loop_
_entity_poly.entity_id
_entity_poly.type
_entity_poly.pdbx_seq_one_letter_code
_entity_poly.pdbx_strand_id
1 'polypeptide(L)'
;MRARGAVNIVTALAGLAVFFAPPPAGVSASVMHTAGIVILTIGMWATQSLPEHITGLAFLLLVVLVEVAPPNVAFSGFTSGTLWLVLGGLFIAEAVRSTGLGERFALALLGRFTR
;
A
#
# COMPACT_ATOMS: atom_id res chain seq x y z
N MET A 1 17.60 -13.08 -10.32
CA MET A 1 16.94 -12.16 -11.28
C MET A 1 15.82 -12.84 -12.08
N ARG A 2 16.04 -13.98 -12.75
CA ARG A 2 15.01 -14.65 -13.59
C ARG A 2 13.70 -15.01 -12.87
N ALA A 3 13.77 -15.45 -11.61
CA ALA A 3 12.57 -15.82 -10.83
C ALA A 3 11.64 -14.63 -10.55
N ARG A 4 12.19 -13.43 -10.24
CA ARG A 4 11.37 -12.23 -9.98
C ARG A 4 10.65 -11.75 -11.24
N GLY A 5 11.33 -11.80 -12.39
CA GLY A 5 10.73 -11.49 -13.69
C GLY A 5 9.57 -12.42 -14.03
N ALA A 6 9.71 -13.73 -13.78
CA ALA A 6 8.64 -14.69 -13.99
C ALA A 6 7.41 -14.41 -13.10
N VAL A 7 7.62 -14.12 -11.81
CA VAL A 7 6.50 -13.82 -10.89
C VAL A 7 5.77 -12.54 -11.32
N ASN A 8 6.47 -11.49 -11.74
CA ASN A 8 5.83 -10.27 -12.23
C ASN A 8 4.95 -10.51 -13.46
N ILE A 9 5.45 -11.31 -14.40
CA ILE A 9 4.71 -11.68 -15.61
C ILE A 9 3.47 -12.48 -15.22
N VAL A 10 3.61 -13.47 -14.34
CA VAL A 10 2.47 -14.28 -13.86
C VAL A 10 1.42 -13.41 -13.17
N THR A 11 1.83 -12.50 -12.28
CA THR A 11 0.93 -11.55 -11.63
C THR A 11 0.22 -10.65 -12.65
N ALA A 12 0.95 -10.09 -13.60
CA ALA A 12 0.37 -9.22 -14.63
C ALA A 12 -0.64 -9.98 -15.50
N LEU A 13 -0.28 -11.20 -15.92
CA LEU A 13 -1.16 -12.07 -16.69
C LEU A 13 -2.40 -12.48 -15.89
N ALA A 14 -2.26 -12.81 -14.61
CA ALA A 14 -3.38 -13.15 -13.75
C ALA A 14 -4.33 -11.95 -13.56
N GLY A 15 -3.80 -10.76 -13.31
CA GLY A 15 -4.59 -9.54 -13.21
C GLY A 15 -5.33 -9.23 -14.52
N LEU A 16 -4.66 -9.35 -15.66
CA LEU A 16 -5.22 -9.14 -16.98
C LEU A 16 -6.30 -10.19 -17.33
N ALA A 17 -6.05 -11.45 -17.00
CA ALA A 17 -6.99 -12.55 -17.23
C ALA A 17 -8.27 -12.34 -16.44
N VAL A 18 -8.17 -11.95 -15.16
CA VAL A 18 -9.35 -11.64 -14.33
C VAL A 18 -10.06 -10.39 -14.84
N PHE A 19 -9.32 -9.37 -15.27
CA PHE A 19 -9.90 -8.13 -15.79
C PHE A 19 -10.80 -8.37 -17.02
N PHE A 20 -10.35 -9.21 -17.96
CA PHE A 20 -11.10 -9.50 -19.20
C PHE A 20 -11.98 -10.74 -19.13
N ALA A 21 -11.96 -11.49 -18.03
CA ALA A 21 -12.80 -12.66 -17.87
C ALA A 21 -14.28 -12.26 -17.81
N PRO A 22 -15.20 -13.06 -18.39
CA PRO A 22 -16.62 -12.80 -18.26
C PRO A 22 -17.03 -12.89 -16.79
N PRO A 23 -17.87 -11.97 -16.29
CA PRO A 23 -18.30 -11.99 -14.90
C PRO A 23 -19.10 -13.28 -14.62
N PRO A 24 -18.81 -13.99 -13.51
CA PRO A 24 -19.64 -15.11 -13.08
C PRO A 24 -21.02 -14.62 -12.65
N ALA A 25 -22.00 -15.54 -12.59
CA ALA A 25 -23.37 -15.19 -12.26
C ALA A 25 -23.48 -14.42 -10.93
N GLY A 26 -24.14 -13.27 -10.96
CA GLY A 26 -24.33 -12.41 -9.79
C GLY A 26 -23.18 -11.41 -9.52
N VAL A 27 -22.13 -11.38 -10.35
CA VAL A 27 -21.01 -10.44 -10.24
C VAL A 27 -21.10 -9.39 -11.35
N SER A 28 -20.82 -8.12 -11.02
CA SER A 28 -20.79 -7.04 -12.02
C SER A 28 -19.42 -6.97 -12.71
N ALA A 29 -19.39 -6.43 -13.94
CA ALA A 29 -18.13 -6.20 -14.65
C ALA A 29 -17.17 -5.27 -13.89
N SER A 30 -17.71 -4.29 -13.15
CA SER A 30 -16.92 -3.40 -12.29
C SER A 30 -16.13 -4.17 -11.22
N VAL A 31 -16.72 -5.22 -10.63
CA VAL A 31 -16.03 -6.08 -9.65
C VAL A 31 -14.89 -6.85 -10.31
N MET A 32 -15.07 -7.36 -11.53
CA MET A 32 -14.02 -8.05 -12.28
C MET A 32 -12.85 -7.11 -12.59
N HIS A 33 -13.13 -5.89 -13.05
CA HIS A 33 -12.10 -4.87 -13.29
C HIS A 33 -11.36 -4.50 -12.01
N THR A 34 -12.10 -4.30 -10.91
CA THR A 34 -11.52 -4.02 -9.58
C THR A 34 -10.59 -5.15 -9.15
N ALA A 35 -11.03 -6.40 -9.26
CA ALA A 35 -10.26 -7.57 -8.88
C ALA A 35 -8.98 -7.70 -9.71
N GLY A 36 -9.05 -7.50 -11.03
CA GLY A 36 -7.88 -7.53 -11.91
C GLY A 36 -6.82 -6.49 -11.52
N ILE A 37 -7.24 -5.25 -11.26
CA ILE A 37 -6.36 -4.17 -10.81
C ILE A 37 -5.76 -4.46 -9.43
N VAL A 38 -6.56 -5.01 -8.50
CA VAL A 38 -6.09 -5.37 -7.15
C VAL A 38 -5.08 -6.51 -7.19
N ILE A 39 -5.31 -7.56 -7.99
CA ILE A 39 -4.37 -8.67 -8.17
C ILE A 39 -3.04 -8.16 -8.71
N LEU A 40 -3.09 -7.28 -9.72
CA LEU A 40 -1.90 -6.65 -10.27
C LEU A 40 -1.14 -5.86 -9.19
N THR A 41 -1.84 -5.00 -8.45
CA THR A 41 -1.26 -4.10 -7.45
C THR A 41 -0.62 -4.88 -6.31
N ILE A 42 -1.35 -5.84 -5.73
CA ILE A 42 -0.86 -6.65 -4.61
C ILE A 42 0.33 -7.51 -5.03
N GLY A 43 0.29 -8.13 -6.22
CA GLY A 43 1.43 -8.93 -6.65
C GLY A 43 2.67 -8.08 -7.00
N MET A 44 2.50 -6.84 -7.49
CA MET A 44 3.62 -5.90 -7.64
C MET A 44 4.22 -5.50 -6.29
N TRP A 45 3.40 -5.28 -5.25
CA TRP A 45 3.90 -5.05 -3.88
C TRP A 45 4.59 -6.28 -3.30
N ALA A 46 4.00 -7.47 -3.45
CA ALA A 46 4.57 -8.72 -2.93
C ALA A 46 5.95 -9.04 -3.54
N THR A 47 6.16 -8.69 -4.80
CA THR A 47 7.45 -8.91 -5.48
C THR A 47 8.47 -7.79 -5.24
N GLN A 48 8.01 -6.63 -4.77
CA GLN A 48 8.78 -5.38 -4.63
C GLN A 48 9.56 -5.05 -5.92
N SER A 49 8.93 -5.29 -7.06
CA SER A 49 9.57 -5.12 -8.37
C SER A 49 9.63 -3.68 -8.83
N LEU A 50 8.67 -2.88 -8.39
CA LEU A 50 8.67 -1.42 -8.50
C LEU A 50 8.73 -0.81 -7.09
N PRO A 51 9.22 0.44 -6.95
CA PRO A 51 9.11 1.16 -5.70
C PRO A 51 7.64 1.25 -5.24
N GLU A 52 7.40 1.07 -3.95
CA GLU A 52 6.03 0.95 -3.39
C GLU A 52 5.14 2.16 -3.73
N HIS A 53 5.73 3.36 -3.72
CA HIS A 53 5.04 4.60 -4.08
C HIS A 53 4.61 4.62 -5.56
N ILE A 54 5.42 4.11 -6.48
CA ILE A 54 5.07 4.04 -7.90
C ILE A 54 3.92 3.06 -8.11
N THR A 55 3.98 1.89 -7.48
CA THR A 55 2.89 0.89 -7.56
C THR A 55 1.58 1.45 -7.01
N GLY A 56 1.61 2.16 -5.89
CA GLY A 56 0.43 2.81 -5.30
C GLY A 56 -0.14 3.92 -6.18
N LEU A 57 0.72 4.76 -6.77
CA LEU A 57 0.28 5.79 -7.72
C LEU A 57 -0.32 5.19 -9.00
N ALA A 58 0.29 4.11 -9.52
CA ALA A 58 -0.24 3.39 -10.66
C ALA A 58 -1.62 2.76 -10.36
N PHE A 59 -1.81 2.21 -9.16
CA PHE A 59 -3.11 1.72 -8.72
C PHE A 59 -4.19 2.83 -8.73
N LEU A 60 -3.89 3.98 -8.11
CA LEU A 60 -4.82 5.12 -8.08
C LEU A 60 -5.15 5.62 -9.48
N LEU A 61 -4.15 5.70 -10.36
CA LEU A 61 -4.31 6.06 -11.76
C LEU A 61 -5.24 5.07 -12.50
N LEU A 62 -4.97 3.77 -12.38
CA LEU A 62 -5.74 2.73 -13.09
C LEU A 62 -7.20 2.71 -12.63
N VAL A 63 -7.46 2.82 -11.33
CA VAL A 63 -8.83 2.85 -10.78
C VAL A 63 -9.65 4.02 -11.34
N VAL A 64 -9.02 5.19 -11.49
CA VAL A 64 -9.68 6.38 -12.06
C VAL A 64 -9.85 6.27 -13.57
N LEU A 65 -8.81 5.83 -14.30
CA LEU A 65 -8.86 5.71 -15.77
C LEU A 65 -9.86 4.66 -16.25
N VAL A 66 -10.03 3.57 -15.49
CA VAL A 66 -10.99 2.50 -15.80
C VAL A 66 -12.38 2.83 -15.23
N GLU A 67 -12.54 4.00 -14.57
CA GLU A 67 -13.80 4.44 -13.96
C GLU A 67 -14.37 3.42 -12.95
N VAL A 68 -13.49 2.67 -12.28
CA VAL A 68 -13.87 1.71 -11.23
C VAL A 68 -14.41 2.43 -10.00
N ALA A 69 -13.85 3.60 -9.69
CA ALA A 69 -14.34 4.48 -8.65
C ALA A 69 -14.12 5.95 -9.06
N PRO A 70 -15.00 6.87 -8.65
CA PRO A 70 -14.80 8.29 -8.89
C PRO A 70 -13.59 8.81 -8.10
N PRO A 71 -12.90 9.88 -8.56
CA PRO A 71 -11.66 10.36 -7.94
C PRO A 71 -11.79 10.67 -6.44
N ASN A 72 -12.91 11.26 -6.01
CA ASN A 72 -13.14 11.57 -4.59
C ASN A 72 -13.15 10.31 -3.70
N VAL A 73 -13.58 9.16 -4.23
CA VAL A 73 -13.54 7.87 -3.53
C VAL A 73 -12.15 7.26 -3.62
N ALA A 74 -11.54 7.23 -4.82
CA ALA A 74 -10.21 6.66 -5.02
C ALA A 74 -9.13 7.33 -4.14
N PHE A 75 -9.21 8.65 -3.95
CA PHE A 75 -8.27 9.43 -3.14
C PHE A 75 -8.74 9.69 -1.70
N SER A 76 -9.87 9.12 -1.27
CA SER A 76 -10.43 9.35 0.08
C SER A 76 -9.46 9.00 1.22
N GLY A 77 -8.57 8.03 1.00
CA GLY A 77 -7.51 7.65 1.95
C GLY A 77 -6.59 8.82 2.34
N PHE A 78 -6.34 9.78 1.44
CA PHE A 78 -5.51 10.96 1.73
C PHE A 78 -6.19 11.96 2.67
N THR A 79 -7.52 11.89 2.80
CA THR A 79 -8.29 12.67 3.77
C THR A 79 -8.60 11.90 5.04
N SER A 80 -8.15 10.65 5.15
CA SER A 80 -8.43 9.80 6.31
C SER A 80 -7.64 10.26 7.54
N GLY A 81 -8.33 10.44 8.66
CA GLY A 81 -7.70 10.71 9.95
C GLY A 81 -6.66 9.64 10.33
N THR A 82 -6.91 8.37 10.00
CA THR A 82 -5.96 7.28 10.29
C THR A 82 -4.61 7.47 9.60
N LEU A 83 -4.61 7.91 8.33
CA LEU A 83 -3.37 8.17 7.59
C LEU A 83 -2.57 9.28 8.27
N TRP A 84 -3.24 10.38 8.60
CA TRP A 84 -2.60 11.54 9.24
C TRP A 84 -2.13 11.23 10.68
N LEU A 85 -2.83 10.36 11.40
CA LEU A 85 -2.40 9.88 12.72
C LEU A 85 -1.10 9.08 12.63
N VAL A 86 -0.97 8.18 11.65
CA VAL A 86 0.27 7.43 11.42
C VAL A 86 1.41 8.38 11.06
N LEU A 87 1.18 9.33 10.15
CA LEU A 87 2.19 10.32 9.77
C LEU A 87 2.62 11.19 10.96
N GLY A 88 1.67 11.67 11.77
CA GLY A 88 1.96 12.41 12.99
C GLY A 88 2.78 11.59 13.99
N GLY A 89 2.47 10.31 14.15
CA GLY A 89 3.26 9.37 14.95
C GLY A 89 4.71 9.24 14.47
N LEU A 90 4.93 9.18 13.15
CA LEU A 90 6.28 9.16 12.57
C LEU A 90 7.05 10.46 12.86
N PHE A 91 6.41 11.62 12.77
CA PHE A 91 7.04 12.90 13.14
C PHE A 91 7.40 12.97 14.63
N ILE A 92 6.53 12.49 15.51
CA ILE A 92 6.82 12.41 16.94
C ILE A 92 7.99 11.46 17.20
N ALA A 93 8.02 10.29 16.54
CA ALA A 93 9.13 9.34 16.66
C ALA A 93 10.48 9.97 16.26
N GLU A 94 10.52 10.72 15.16
CA GLU A 94 11.73 11.44 14.74
C GLU A 94 12.10 12.59 15.69
N ALA A 95 11.13 13.31 16.24
CA ALA A 95 11.37 14.34 17.25
C ALA A 95 11.98 13.74 18.53
N VAL A 96 11.47 12.59 19.00
CA VAL A 96 12.02 11.86 20.15
C VAL A 96 13.46 11.41 19.87
N ARG A 97 13.74 10.94 18.65
CA ARG A 97 15.08 10.51 18.22
C ARG A 97 16.07 11.68 18.16
N SER A 98 15.72 12.76 17.47
CA SER A 98 16.58 13.92 17.26
C SER A 98 16.86 14.72 18.54
N THR A 99 15.93 14.74 19.50
CA THR A 99 16.12 15.41 20.80
C THR A 99 16.89 14.58 21.83
N GLY A 100 17.18 13.31 21.54
CA GLY A 100 17.79 12.38 22.50
C GLY A 100 16.85 12.01 23.67
N LEU A 101 15.56 12.35 23.59
CA LEU A 101 14.61 12.10 24.66
C LEU A 101 14.48 10.60 24.98
N GLY A 102 14.53 9.75 23.95
CA GLY A 102 14.51 8.29 24.12
C GLY A 102 15.67 7.76 24.96
N GLU A 103 16.88 8.28 24.75
CA GLU A 103 18.09 7.89 25.49
C GLU A 103 18.01 8.37 26.95
N ARG A 104 17.54 9.59 27.17
CA ARG A 104 17.29 10.11 28.53
C ARG A 104 16.32 9.24 29.30
N PHE A 105 15.24 8.77 28.67
CA PHE A 105 14.30 7.83 29.29
C PHE A 105 14.94 6.47 29.57
N ALA A 106 15.70 5.92 28.62
CA ALA A 106 16.38 4.64 28.81
C ALA A 106 17.35 4.68 30.00
N LEU A 107 18.19 5.72 30.09
CA LEU A 107 19.13 5.92 31.19
C LEU A 107 18.41 6.13 32.54
N ALA A 108 17.32 6.90 32.56
CA ALA A 108 16.52 7.11 33.76
C ALA A 108 15.89 5.82 34.28
N LEU A 109 15.45 4.93 33.39
CA LEU A 109 14.91 3.62 33.76
C LEU A 109 16.01 2.69 34.27
N LEU A 110 17.13 2.57 33.55
CA LEU A 110 18.27 1.73 33.98
C LEU A 110 18.79 2.15 35.35
N GLY A 111 18.92 3.46 35.59
CA GLY A 111 19.35 4.01 36.88
C GLY A 111 18.42 3.70 38.06
N ARG A 112 17.18 3.24 37.81
CA ARG A 112 16.26 2.76 38.86
C ARG A 112 16.43 1.27 39.18
N PHE A 113 16.96 0.47 38.26
CA PHE A 113 17.16 -0.97 38.44
C PHE A 113 18.58 -1.35 38.85
N THR A 114 19.58 -0.51 38.55
CA THR A 114 20.97 -0.70 38.99
C THR A 114 21.30 -0.01 40.33
N ARG A 115 20.28 0.44 41.06
CA ARG A 115 20.37 0.84 42.48
C ARG A 115 19.67 -0.21 43.32
#